data_AF-A0A1W1EDK6-F1
#
_entry.id   AF-A0A1W1EDK6-F1
#
_cell.length_a   1.000
_cell.length_b   1.000
_cell.length_c   1.000
_cell.angle_alpha   90.00
_cell.angle_beta   90.00
_cell.angle_gamma   90.00
#
_symmetry.space_group_name_H-M   'P 1'
#
loop_
_entity.id
_entity.type
_entity.pdbx_description
1 polymer ?
#
loop_
_entity_poly.entity_id
_entity_poly.type
_entity_poly.pdbx_seq_one_letter_code
_entity_poly.pdbx_strand_id
1 'polypeptide(L)'
;MTFVFIKTIHLFAAFIYGGFLITDNLFLNKINKSYDEEKHKEIRESFMKYVRKVVPPSLLIAVLTGLYLITQVYGPIDLEQGLSRFQMLLGLKAFLGIWLGLRGVLQVYFKIQPLVFKGHLLPFTFVITIIFLSQFMYI
;
A
#
# COMPACT_ATOMS: atom_id res chain seq x y z
N MET A 1 20.00 9.83 12.35
CA MET A 1 19.86 8.36 12.47
C MET A 1 18.40 7.91 12.52
N THR A 2 17.56 8.46 13.40
CA THR A 2 16.14 8.09 13.54
C THR A 2 15.34 8.16 12.24
N PHE A 3 15.48 9.25 11.48
CA PHE A 3 14.80 9.40 10.18
C PHE A 3 15.15 8.27 9.20
N VAL A 4 16.45 7.99 9.04
CA VAL A 4 16.94 6.93 8.12
C VAL A 4 16.41 5.57 8.56
N PHE A 5 16.46 5.28 9.86
CA PHE A 5 15.94 4.03 10.41
C PHE A 5 14.44 3.85 10.13
N ILE A 6 13.62 4.87 10.42
CA ILE A 6 12.17 4.82 10.16
C ILE A 6 11.87 4.75 8.67
N LYS A 7 12.63 5.46 7.83
CA LYS A 7 12.51 5.39 6.37
C LYS A 7 12.80 3.98 5.85
N THR A 8 13.80 3.30 6.39
CA THR A 8 14.11 1.91 6.03
C THR A 8 12.98 0.97 6.42
N ILE A 9 12.43 1.10 7.63
CA ILE A 9 11.26 0.32 8.07
C ILE A 9 10.06 0.56 7.16
N HIS A 10 9.77 1.84 6.85
CA HIS A 10 8.69 2.22 5.95
C HIS A 10 8.83 1.55 4.59
N LEU A 11 10.02 1.63 4.00
CA LEU A 11 10.31 1.06 2.68
C LEU A 11 10.14 -0.47 2.68
N PHE A 12 10.68 -1.14 3.70
CA PHE A 12 10.56 -2.59 3.83
C PHE A 12 9.09 -3.04 3.96
N ALA A 13 8.32 -2.35 4.80
CA ALA A 13 6.90 -2.62 5.00
C ALA A 13 6.08 -2.37 3.71
N ALA A 14 6.38 -1.30 2.98
CA ALA A 14 5.77 -0.99 1.70
C ALA A 14 6.12 -2.05 0.63
N PHE A 15 7.36 -2.57 0.62
CA PHE A 15 7.76 -3.63 -0.30
C PHE A 15 7.03 -4.95 -0.04
N ILE A 16 6.82 -5.34 1.21
CA ILE A 16 6.03 -6.54 1.54
C ILE A 16 4.62 -6.41 0.97
N TYR A 17 3.96 -5.27 1.22
CA TYR A 17 2.60 -5.03 0.74
C TYR A 17 2.52 -4.96 -0.79
N GLY A 18 3.38 -4.15 -1.41
CA GLY A 18 3.43 -3.98 -2.86
C GLY A 18 3.82 -5.28 -3.58
N GLY A 19 4.80 -6.00 -3.05
CA GLY A 19 5.26 -7.29 -3.57
C GLY A 19 4.15 -8.35 -3.56
N PHE A 20 3.34 -8.41 -2.51
CA PHE A 20 2.15 -9.24 -2.49
C PHE A 20 1.16 -8.86 -3.60
N LEU A 21 0.84 -7.56 -3.76
CA LEU A 21 -0.11 -7.11 -4.77
C LEU A 21 0.36 -7.38 -6.19
N ILE A 22 1.66 -7.20 -6.46
CA ILE A 22 2.29 -7.59 -7.74
C ILE A 22 2.12 -9.08 -7.95
N THR A 23 2.49 -9.89 -6.95
CA THR A 23 2.44 -11.35 -7.04
C THR A 23 1.02 -11.85 -7.29
N ASP A 24 0.03 -11.33 -6.56
CA ASP A 24 -1.36 -11.75 -6.69
C ASP A 24 -1.94 -11.37 -8.07
N ASN A 25 -1.75 -10.12 -8.50
CA ASN A 25 -2.35 -9.64 -9.75
C ASN A 25 -1.66 -10.19 -11.00
N LEU A 26 -0.33 -10.32 -11.00
CA LEU A 26 0.41 -10.75 -12.19
C LEU A 26 0.53 -12.26 -12.32
N PHE A 27 0.52 -13.00 -11.21
CA PHE A 27 0.79 -14.44 -11.19
C PHE A 27 -0.36 -15.25 -10.59
N LEU A 28 -0.70 -15.05 -9.31
CA LEU A 28 -1.65 -15.96 -8.62
C LEU A 28 -3.05 -15.93 -9.24
N ASN A 29 -3.54 -14.76 -9.63
CA ASN A 29 -4.84 -14.65 -10.30
C ASN A 29 -4.89 -15.32 -11.68
N LYS A 30 -3.75 -15.73 -12.25
CA LYS A 30 -3.67 -16.47 -13.52
C LYS A 30 -3.58 -17.99 -13.35
N ILE A 31 -3.39 -18.49 -12.12
CA ILE A 31 -3.27 -19.93 -11.83
C ILE A 31 -4.56 -20.67 -12.20
N ASN A 32 -5.72 -20.00 -12.13
CA ASN A 32 -7.00 -20.53 -12.59
C ASN A 32 -7.04 -20.96 -14.07
N LYS A 33 -6.06 -20.53 -14.89
CA LYS A 33 -5.93 -20.98 -16.28
C LYS A 33 -5.30 -22.36 -16.41
N SER A 34 -4.68 -22.86 -15.35
CA SER A 34 -3.90 -24.11 -15.35
C SER A 34 -4.53 -25.23 -14.52
N TYR A 35 -5.49 -24.90 -13.66
CA TYR A 35 -6.11 -25.85 -12.73
C TYR A 35 -7.63 -25.64 -12.70
N ASP A 36 -8.36 -26.70 -12.35
CA ASP A 36 -9.78 -26.62 -12.02
C ASP A 36 -10.05 -25.70 -10.81
N GLU A 37 -11.31 -25.32 -10.61
CA GLU A 37 -11.70 -24.35 -9.58
C GLU A 37 -11.37 -24.82 -8.15
N GLU A 38 -11.48 -26.12 -7.89
CA GLU A 38 -11.25 -26.70 -6.57
C GLU A 38 -9.76 -26.63 -6.20
N LYS A 39 -8.88 -27.12 -7.09
CA LYS A 39 -7.43 -27.02 -6.92
C LYS A 39 -6.95 -25.59 -6.89
N HIS A 40 -7.51 -24.72 -7.72
CA HIS A 40 -7.17 -23.29 -7.69
C HIS A 40 -7.48 -22.67 -6.33
N LYS A 41 -8.64 -23.00 -5.74
CA LYS A 41 -9.03 -22.52 -4.41
C LYS A 41 -8.11 -23.04 -3.32
N GLU A 42 -7.75 -24.32 -3.36
CA GLU A 42 -6.81 -24.95 -2.41
C GLU A 42 -5.44 -24.26 -2.44
N ILE A 43 -4.85 -24.13 -3.63
CA ILE A 43 -3.57 -23.44 -3.84
C ILE A 43 -3.64 -22.00 -3.32
N ARG A 44 -4.71 -21.27 -3.68
CA ARG A 44 -4.88 -19.88 -3.26
C ARG A 44 -5.01 -19.75 -1.74
N GLU A 45 -5.77 -20.63 -1.08
CA GLU A 45 -5.94 -20.59 0.37
C GLU A 45 -4.64 -20.92 1.12
N SER A 46 -3.86 -21.88 0.59
CA SER A 46 -2.54 -22.23 1.15
C SER A 46 -1.62 -21.00 1.24
N PHE A 47 -1.63 -20.15 0.21
CA PHE A 47 -0.87 -18.91 0.17
C PHE A 47 -1.51 -17.81 1.03
N MET A 48 -2.82 -17.59 0.89
CA MET A 48 -3.56 -16.52 1.56
C MET A 48 -3.55 -16.64 3.09
N LYS A 49 -3.37 -17.84 3.63
CA LYS A 49 -3.17 -18.07 5.08
C LYS A 49 -1.95 -17.33 5.62
N TYR A 50 -0.84 -17.31 4.89
CA TYR A 50 0.39 -16.63 5.31
C TYR A 50 0.34 -15.14 5.00
N VAL A 51 -0.20 -14.77 3.84
CA VAL A 51 -0.42 -13.37 3.44
C VAL A 51 -1.17 -12.59 4.52
N ARG A 52 -2.29 -13.13 5.02
CA ARG A 52 -3.12 -12.47 6.05
C ARG A 52 -2.37 -12.20 7.36
N LYS A 53 -1.29 -12.92 7.65
CA LYS A 53 -0.46 -12.71 8.85
C LYS A 53 0.62 -11.65 8.67
N VAL A 54 1.05 -11.41 7.43
CA VAL A 54 2.24 -10.59 7.14
C VAL A 54 1.84 -9.27 6.48
N VAL A 55 0.97 -9.32 5.48
CA VAL A 55 0.63 -8.17 4.63
C VAL A 55 -0.16 -7.09 5.39
N PRO A 56 -1.21 -7.41 6.17
CA PRO A 56 -1.96 -6.38 6.88
C PRO A 56 -1.15 -5.64 7.97
N PRO A 57 -0.38 -6.32 8.84
CA PRO A 57 0.53 -5.63 9.76
C PRO A 57 1.58 -4.79 9.04
N SER A 58 2.13 -5.29 7.93
CA SER A 58 3.10 -4.52 7.13
C SER A 58 2.47 -3.25 6.56
N LEU A 59 1.25 -3.32 6.05
CA LEU A 59 0.53 -2.14 5.57
C LEU A 59 0.30 -1.12 6.68
N LEU A 60 -0.07 -1.56 7.88
CA LEU A 60 -0.22 -0.68 9.04
C LEU A 60 1.10 0.01 9.40
N ILE A 61 2.20 -0.74 9.45
CA ILE A 61 3.54 -0.18 9.70
C ILE A 61 3.91 0.84 8.63
N ALA A 62 3.68 0.54 7.34
CA ALA A 62 3.92 1.47 6.25
C ALA A 62 3.12 2.78 6.41
N VAL A 63 1.85 2.71 6.82
CA VAL A 63 1.02 3.90 7.04
C VAL A 63 1.54 4.73 8.21
N LEU A 64 1.77 4.11 9.37
CA LEU A 64 2.23 4.82 10.57
C LEU A 64 3.59 5.47 10.37
N THR A 65 4.54 4.73 9.80
CA THR A 65 5.87 5.27 9.49
C THR A 65 5.81 6.31 8.37
N GLY A 66 4.91 6.16 7.39
CA GLY A 66 4.69 7.14 6.33
C GLY A 66 4.16 8.46 6.87
N LEU A 67 3.16 8.41 7.75
CA LEU A 67 2.63 9.58 8.46
C LEU A 67 3.72 10.29 9.27
N TYR A 68 4.55 9.53 9.99
CA TYR A 68 5.70 10.11 10.69
C TYR A 68 6.67 10.79 9.71
N LEU A 69 7.07 10.13 8.62
CA LEU A 69 8.01 10.70 7.66
C LEU A 69 7.48 11.98 7.04
N ILE A 70 6.17 12.07 6.79
CA ILE A 70 5.52 13.29 6.29
C ILE A 70 5.73 14.44 7.27
N THR A 71 5.56 14.25 8.58
CA THR A 71 5.78 15.34 9.55
C THR A 71 7.21 15.87 9.55
N GLN A 72 8.18 15.05 9.13
CA GLN A 72 9.59 15.44 9.05
C GLN A 72 9.95 16.18 7.75
N VAL A 73 9.17 16.02 6.68
CA VAL A 73 9.55 16.52 5.34
C VAL A 73 8.53 17.47 4.70
N TYR A 74 7.33 17.61 5.26
CA TYR A 74 6.25 18.40 4.62
C TYR A 74 6.58 19.89 4.53
N GLY A 75 7.26 20.45 5.54
CA GLY A 75 7.62 21.86 5.60
C GLY A 75 6.42 22.80 5.84
N PRO A 76 6.67 24.12 5.99
CA PRO A 76 5.60 25.12 6.14
C PRO A 76 4.81 25.30 4.83
N ILE A 77 3.55 25.69 4.96
CA ILE A 77 2.70 26.09 3.83
C ILE A 77 2.89 27.59 3.62
N ASP A 78 3.19 27.99 2.38
CA ASP A 78 3.29 29.40 2.02
C ASP A 78 1.88 30.02 1.98
N LEU A 79 1.70 31.18 2.62
CA LEU A 79 0.39 31.84 2.73
C LEU A 79 -0.02 32.55 1.43
N GLU A 80 0.93 32.94 0.59
CA GLU A 80 0.68 33.66 -0.66
C GLU A 80 0.67 32.71 -1.86
N GLN A 81 1.60 31.75 -1.89
CA GLN A 81 1.79 30.81 -3.01
C GLN A 81 1.11 29.46 -2.80
N GLY A 82 0.68 29.15 -1.57
CA GLY A 82 0.00 27.91 -1.23
C GLY A 82 0.92 26.69 -1.15
N LEU A 83 0.42 25.53 -1.60
CA LEU A 83 1.17 24.27 -1.55
C LEU A 83 2.18 24.17 -2.70
N SER A 84 3.42 23.88 -2.36
CA SER A 84 4.42 23.52 -3.36
C SER A 84 4.04 22.23 -4.10
N ARG A 85 4.58 22.04 -5.31
CA ARG A 85 4.41 20.79 -6.08
C ARG A 85 4.78 19.56 -5.27
N PHE A 86 5.87 19.64 -4.50
CA PHE A 86 6.29 18.57 -3.59
C PHE A 86 5.19 18.25 -2.56
N GLN A 87 4.64 19.27 -1.89
CA GLN A 87 3.59 19.09 -0.88
C GLN A 87 2.28 18.54 -1.47
N MET A 88 1.87 19.02 -2.65
CA MET A 88 0.69 18.50 -3.35
C MET A 88 0.84 17.01 -3.69
N LEU A 89 1.97 16.62 -4.29
CA LEU A 89 2.23 15.23 -4.66
C LEU A 89 2.42 14.33 -3.43
N LEU A 90 3.08 14.84 -2.39
CA LEU A 90 3.22 14.15 -1.10
C LEU A 90 1.85 13.95 -0.43
N GLY A 91 0.97 14.96 -0.46
CA GLY A 91 -0.39 14.89 0.04
C GLY A 91 -1.24 13.86 -0.70
N LEU A 92 -1.17 13.83 -2.04
CA LEU A 92 -1.83 12.81 -2.84
C LEU A 92 -1.30 11.40 -2.52
N LYS A 93 0.02 11.25 -2.40
CA LYS A 93 0.65 9.98 -2.00
C LYS A 93 0.20 9.54 -0.61
N ALA A 94 0.11 10.46 0.35
CA ALA A 94 -0.38 10.20 1.69
C ALA A 94 -1.84 9.76 1.67
N PHE A 95 -2.69 10.45 0.92
CA PHE A 95 -4.10 10.09 0.76
C PHE A 95 -4.27 8.67 0.22
N LEU A 96 -3.57 8.31 -0.86
CA LEU A 96 -3.60 6.96 -1.42
C LEU A 96 -3.10 5.92 -0.41
N GLY A 97 -2.00 6.20 0.29
CA GLY A 97 -1.45 5.30 1.31
C GLY A 97 -2.38 5.08 2.50
N ILE A 98 -2.98 6.15 3.04
CA ILE A 98 -3.94 6.09 4.15
C ILE A 98 -5.19 5.31 3.73
N TRP A 99 -5.69 5.53 2.51
CA TRP A 99 -6.81 4.76 1.98
C TRP A 99 -6.52 3.27 1.96
N LEU A 100 -5.34 2.86 1.46
CA LEU A 100 -4.91 1.46 1.48
C LEU A 100 -4.83 0.92 2.91
N GLY A 101 -4.24 1.68 3.82
CA GLY A 101 -4.16 1.38 5.25
C GLY A 101 -5.52 1.11 5.88
N LEU A 102 -6.42 2.07 5.75
CA LEU A 102 -7.78 1.99 6.28
C LEU A 102 -8.52 0.78 5.70
N ARG A 103 -8.44 0.57 4.39
CA ARG A 103 -9.02 -0.60 3.72
C ARG A 103 -8.51 -1.91 4.33
N GLY A 104 -7.19 -2.06 4.45
CA GLY A 104 -6.57 -3.28 4.97
C GLY A 104 -6.94 -3.55 6.42
N VAL A 105 -6.95 -2.51 7.26
CA VAL A 105 -7.32 -2.62 8.67
C VAL A 105 -8.80 -3.00 8.83
N LEU A 106 -9.70 -2.31 8.13
CA LEU A 106 -11.13 -2.59 8.17
C LEU A 106 -11.46 -4.01 7.71
N GLN A 107 -10.81 -4.46 6.64
CA GLN A 107 -11.04 -5.80 6.08
C GLN A 107 -10.55 -6.91 7.01
N VAL A 108 -9.38 -6.74 7.64
CA VAL A 108 -8.71 -7.82 8.38
C VAL A 108 -9.12 -7.86 9.84
N TYR A 109 -9.19 -6.71 10.52
CA TYR A 109 -9.47 -6.64 11.95
C TYR A 109 -10.97 -6.46 12.24
N PHE A 110 -11.65 -5.62 11.47
CA PHE A 110 -13.07 -5.34 11.68
C PHE A 110 -14.00 -6.23 10.86
N LYS A 111 -13.45 -7.05 9.94
CA LYS A 111 -14.21 -7.88 8.98
C LYS A 111 -15.25 -7.08 8.18
N ILE A 112 -15.10 -5.75 8.14
CA ILE A 112 -15.95 -4.85 7.36
C ILE A 112 -15.44 -4.93 5.94
N GLN A 113 -16.30 -5.29 4.99
CA GLN A 113 -15.93 -5.21 3.58
C GLN A 113 -15.77 -3.73 3.20
N PRO A 114 -14.56 -3.26 2.88
CA PRO A 114 -14.38 -1.87 2.54
C PRO A 114 -15.11 -1.56 1.23
N LEU A 115 -15.74 -0.39 1.22
CA LEU A 115 -16.66 0.12 0.20
C LEU A 115 -16.20 -0.19 -1.25
N VAL A 116 -17.10 -0.81 -2.00
CA VAL A 116 -17.18 -0.92 -3.48
C VAL A 116 -16.25 -1.92 -4.22
N PHE A 117 -15.07 -2.33 -3.72
CA PHE A 117 -14.13 -3.16 -4.52
C PHE A 117 -13.57 -4.41 -3.82
N LYS A 118 -14.07 -5.59 -4.23
CA LYS A 118 -13.68 -6.92 -3.72
C LYS A 118 -12.29 -7.41 -4.16
N GLY A 119 -11.68 -6.77 -5.16
CA GLY A 119 -10.42 -7.22 -5.78
C GLY A 119 -9.15 -6.55 -5.25
N HIS A 120 -7.99 -7.11 -5.62
CA HIS A 120 -6.66 -6.52 -5.36
C HIS A 120 -6.17 -5.59 -6.48
N LEU A 121 -6.93 -5.43 -7.57
CA LEU A 121 -6.56 -4.60 -8.71
C LEU A 121 -6.48 -3.10 -8.35
N LEU A 122 -7.51 -2.56 -7.69
CA LEU A 122 -7.51 -1.15 -7.28
C LEU A 122 -6.36 -0.85 -6.29
N PRO A 123 -6.14 -1.65 -5.22
CA PRO A 123 -4.95 -1.51 -4.39
C PRO A 123 -3.64 -1.56 -5.17
N PHE A 124 -3.55 -2.45 -6.16
CA PHE A 124 -2.38 -2.56 -7.01
C PHE A 124 -2.15 -1.30 -7.85
N THR A 125 -3.20 -0.76 -8.49
CA THR A 125 -3.14 0.53 -9.20
C THR A 125 -2.65 1.65 -8.28
N PHE A 126 -3.15 1.72 -7.04
CA PHE A 126 -2.70 2.74 -6.08
C PHE A 126 -1.22 2.60 -5.73
N VAL A 127 -0.72 1.38 -5.53
CA VAL A 127 0.71 1.15 -5.29
C VAL A 127 1.55 1.61 -6.48
N ILE A 128 1.15 1.26 -7.70
CA ILE A 128 1.85 1.72 -8.92
C ILE A 128 1.85 3.25 -9.00
N THR A 129 0.70 3.89 -8.80
CA THR A 129 0.58 5.35 -8.76
C THR A 129 1.50 5.96 -7.71
N ILE A 130 1.55 5.42 -6.48
CA ILE A 130 2.43 5.88 -5.41
C ILE A 130 3.91 5.81 -5.81
N ILE A 131 4.33 4.75 -6.51
CA ILE A 131 5.71 4.59 -6.99
C ILE A 131 6.04 5.69 -7.99
N PHE A 132 5.17 5.93 -8.98
CA PHE A 132 5.40 7.00 -9.96
C PHE A 132 5.37 8.39 -9.33
N LEU A 133 4.41 8.69 -8.45
CA LEU A 133 4.35 9.94 -7.70
C LEU A 133 5.68 10.21 -6.99
N SER A 134 6.29 9.18 -6.41
CA SER A 134 7.57 9.32 -5.70
C SER A 134 8.72 9.78 -6.60
N GLN A 135 8.68 9.46 -7.91
CA GLN A 135 9.69 9.92 -8.87
C GLN A 135 9.45 11.38 -9.28
N PHE A 136 8.18 11.76 -9.48
CA PHE A 136 7.82 13.10 -9.93
C PHE A 136 7.81 14.18 -8.83
N MET A 137 7.96 13.79 -7.56
CA MET A 137 7.99 14.73 -6.43
C MET A 137 9.20 15.68 -6.44
N TYR A 138 10.30 15.30 -7.08
CA TYR A 138 11.56 16.06 -7.07
C TYR A 138 11.90 16.73 -8.42
N ILE A 139 10.99 16.63 -9.38
CA ILE A 139 11.02 17.26 -10.70
C ILE A 139 10.00 18.40 -10.67
#